data_AF-Q86CU5-F1
#
_entry.id   AF-Q86CU5-F1
#
_cell.length_a   1.000
_cell.length_b   1.000
_cell.length_c   1.000
_cell.angle_alpha   90.00
_cell.angle_beta   90.00
_cell.angle_gamma   90.00
#
_symmetry.space_group_name_H-M   'P 1'
#
loop_
_entity.id
_entity.type
_entity.pdbx_description
1 polymer ?
#
loop_
_entity_poly.entity_id
_entity_poly.type
_entity_poly.pdbx_seq_one_letter_code
_entity_poly.pdbx_strand_id
1 'polypeptide(L)'
;AMNMLMMTLPGIGITYYGEELGMVDYRDISWNDTVDQPACDAGLDNYKWVSRDPERTPMQWSDEKNAGFSTGDSTWLPVHPNYQELNLLTQQEATFSHYKVYQSLIKLRQSRVLRDGTFTAQALNRQVFAIKR
;
A
#
# COMPACT_ATOMS: atom_id res chain seq x y z
N ALA A 1 -7.09 4.15 -7.70
CA ALA A 1 -8.56 4.06 -7.69
C ALA A 1 -9.10 3.61 -6.32
N MET A 2 -8.58 2.52 -5.74
CA MET A 2 -9.05 1.99 -4.44
C MET A 2 -9.01 3.00 -3.28
N ASN A 3 -7.94 3.79 -3.16
CA ASN A 3 -7.89 4.87 -2.16
C ASN A 3 -9.04 5.88 -2.32
N MET A 4 -9.45 6.22 -3.55
CA MET A 4 -10.59 7.13 -3.77
C MET A 4 -11.90 6.48 -3.32
N LEU A 5 -12.10 5.20 -3.64
CA LEU A 5 -13.27 4.44 -3.20
C LEU A 5 -13.35 4.43 -1.67
N MET A 6 -12.32 3.93 -0.99
CA MET A 6 -12.30 3.81 0.47
C MET A 6 -12.43 5.16 1.18
N MET A 7 -11.73 6.18 0.68
CA MET A 7 -11.74 7.52 1.30
C MET A 7 -13.01 8.32 1.00
N THR A 8 -13.85 7.91 0.06
CA THR A 8 -15.14 8.56 -0.21
C THR A 8 -16.33 7.83 0.41
N LEU A 9 -16.15 6.68 1.05
CA LEU A 9 -17.20 6.03 1.83
C LEU A 9 -17.44 6.73 3.18
N PRO A 10 -18.67 6.66 3.73
CA PRO A 10 -18.95 7.11 5.09
C PRO A 10 -18.22 6.24 6.12
N GLY A 11 -17.89 6.82 7.28
CA GLY A 11 -17.20 6.12 8.36
C GLY A 11 -15.70 6.36 8.39
N ILE A 12 -14.93 5.39 8.89
CA ILE A 12 -13.49 5.49 9.12
C ILE A 12 -12.74 4.87 7.95
N GLY A 13 -11.84 5.63 7.34
CA GLY A 13 -10.88 5.11 6.37
C GLY A 13 -9.70 4.49 7.09
N ILE A 14 -9.39 3.24 6.78
CA ILE A 14 -8.22 2.52 7.28
C ILE A 14 -7.28 2.36 6.10
N THR A 15 -6.01 2.69 6.33
CA THR A 15 -4.95 2.54 5.34
C THR A 15 -3.82 1.77 6.00
N TYR A 16 -3.34 0.73 5.34
CA TYR A 16 -2.16 0.00 5.73
C TYR A 16 -0.91 0.66 5.16
N TYR A 17 0.18 0.50 5.90
CA TYR A 17 1.50 1.01 5.55
C TYR A 17 1.87 0.70 4.09
N GLY A 18 2.17 1.75 3.30
CA GLY A 18 2.58 1.62 1.90
C GLY A 18 1.43 1.73 0.89
N GLU A 19 0.16 1.60 1.30
CA GLU A 19 -1.00 1.74 0.41
C GLU A 19 -1.16 3.16 -0.15
N GLU A 20 -0.70 4.18 0.58
CA GLU A 20 -0.67 5.56 0.10
C GLU A 20 0.30 5.77 -1.06
N LEU A 21 1.34 4.93 -1.13
CA LEU A 21 2.32 4.89 -2.22
C LEU A 21 1.94 3.87 -3.30
N GLY A 22 1.07 2.92 -2.99
CA GLY A 22 0.78 1.78 -3.87
C GLY A 22 1.90 0.74 -3.88
N MET A 23 2.54 0.51 -2.74
CA MET A 23 3.46 -0.62 -2.57
C MET A 23 2.77 -1.95 -2.89
N VAL A 24 3.55 -2.92 -3.37
CA VAL A 24 3.08 -4.23 -3.82
C VAL A 24 3.82 -5.34 -3.10
N ASP A 25 3.17 -6.50 -2.98
CA ASP A 25 3.73 -7.70 -2.37
C ASP A 25 5.08 -8.08 -3.00
N TYR A 26 6.09 -8.40 -2.18
CA TYR A 26 7.31 -9.04 -2.68
C TYR A 26 7.23 -10.57 -2.56
N ARG A 27 6.68 -11.24 -3.59
CA ARG A 27 6.43 -12.71 -3.53
C ARG A 27 7.66 -13.59 -3.83
N ASP A 28 8.77 -12.96 -4.18
CA ASP A 28 10.04 -13.65 -4.48
C ASP A 28 10.98 -13.75 -3.27
N ILE A 29 10.50 -13.40 -2.07
CA ILE A 29 11.21 -13.67 -0.81
C ILE A 29 11.58 -15.16 -0.76
N SER A 30 12.87 -15.43 -0.56
CA SER A 30 13.36 -16.80 -0.50
C SER A 30 12.87 -17.51 0.75
N TRP A 31 12.86 -18.84 0.74
CA TRP A 31 12.56 -19.62 1.94
C TRP A 31 13.50 -19.28 3.09
N ASN A 32 14.78 -19.07 2.81
CA ASN A 32 15.78 -18.73 3.84
C ASN A 32 15.56 -17.33 4.44
N ASP A 33 14.93 -16.43 3.70
CA ASP A 33 14.59 -15.08 4.15
C ASP A 33 13.16 -15.00 4.74
N THR A 34 12.39 -16.09 4.67
CA THR A 34 11.04 -16.15 5.24
C THR A 34 11.14 -16.27 6.75
N VAL A 35 10.43 -15.39 7.46
CA VAL A 35 10.42 -15.33 8.93
C VAL A 35 9.02 -15.51 9.51
N ASP A 36 7.98 -15.53 8.66
CA ASP A 36 6.62 -15.78 9.10
C ASP A 36 6.43 -17.21 9.63
N GLN A 37 6.20 -17.35 10.93
CA GLN A 37 6.10 -18.67 11.57
C GLN A 37 5.09 -19.63 10.89
N PRO A 38 3.86 -19.22 10.53
CA PRO A 38 2.94 -20.11 9.82
C PRO A 38 3.49 -20.61 8.47
N ALA A 39 4.28 -19.80 7.77
CA ALA A 39 4.92 -20.20 6.52
C ALA A 39 6.09 -21.17 6.77
N CYS A 40 6.88 -20.91 7.81
CA CYS A 40 7.91 -21.83 8.28
C CYS A 40 7.32 -23.20 8.65
N ASP A 41 6.15 -23.22 9.29
CA ASP A 41 5.46 -24.47 9.66
C ASP A 41 4.89 -25.21 8.43
N ALA A 42 4.56 -24.48 7.36
CA ALA A 42 4.04 -25.05 6.11
C ALA A 42 5.13 -25.72 5.24
N GLY A 43 6.40 -25.41 5.49
CA GLY A 43 7.56 -26.00 4.81
C GLY A 43 7.89 -25.37 3.45
N LEU A 44 9.06 -25.73 2.92
CA LEU A 44 9.66 -25.17 1.69
C LEU A 44 8.75 -25.23 0.46
N ASP A 45 7.91 -26.25 0.34
CA ASP A 45 7.06 -26.40 -0.85
C ASP A 45 5.80 -25.51 -0.80
N ASN A 46 5.37 -25.08 0.39
CA ASN A 46 4.09 -24.39 0.60
C ASN A 46 4.21 -22.98 1.19
N TYR A 47 5.39 -22.57 1.66
CA TYR A 47 5.57 -21.32 2.40
C TYR A 47 5.03 -20.09 1.66
N LYS A 48 5.19 -20.03 0.34
CA LYS A 48 4.74 -18.89 -0.48
C LYS A 48 3.22 -18.69 -0.46
N TRP A 49 2.44 -19.75 -0.21
CA TRP A 49 0.98 -19.68 -0.15
C TRP A 49 0.46 -19.27 1.22
N VAL A 50 1.31 -19.35 2.25
CA VAL A 50 0.96 -19.11 3.65
C VAL A 50 1.59 -17.83 4.18
N SER A 51 2.77 -17.46 3.66
CA SER A 51 3.57 -16.35 4.15
C SER A 51 2.86 -15.01 3.98
N ARG A 52 2.92 -14.24 5.07
CA ARG A 52 2.49 -12.84 5.15
C ARG A 52 3.68 -11.87 5.04
N ASP A 53 4.89 -12.38 4.82
CA ASP A 53 6.09 -11.55 4.66
C ASP A 53 6.09 -10.66 3.41
N PRO A 54 5.48 -11.05 2.27
CA PRO A 54 5.41 -10.17 1.10
C PRO A 54 4.79 -8.79 1.38
N GLU A 55 3.83 -8.70 2.31
CA GLU A 55 3.14 -7.47 2.73
C GLU A 55 3.82 -6.75 3.91
N ARG A 56 4.95 -7.29 4.40
CA ARG A 56 5.70 -6.75 5.55
C ARG A 56 7.07 -6.20 5.18
N THR A 57 7.36 -6.13 3.88
CA THR A 57 8.64 -5.60 3.42
C THR A 57 8.86 -4.16 3.90
N PRO A 58 10.13 -3.75 4.13
CA PRO A 58 10.42 -2.39 4.61
C PRO A 58 9.87 -1.27 3.73
N MET A 59 9.62 -0.10 4.34
CA MET A 59 9.00 1.06 3.67
C MET A 59 9.93 1.55 2.57
N GLN A 60 9.32 2.00 1.48
CA GLN A 60 10.06 2.58 0.37
C GLN A 60 10.09 4.11 0.49
N TRP A 61 11.03 4.64 1.29
CA TRP A 61 11.14 6.08 1.53
C TRP A 61 11.82 6.84 0.38
N SER A 62 12.91 6.28 -0.14
CA SER A 62 13.71 6.86 -1.23
C SER A 62 14.31 5.76 -2.12
N ASP A 63 15.10 6.15 -3.11
CA ASP A 63 15.92 5.27 -3.97
C ASP A 63 17.31 4.94 -3.37
N GLU A 64 17.57 5.37 -2.13
CA GLU A 64 18.83 5.10 -1.42
C GLU A 64 18.94 3.64 -0.93
N LYS A 65 20.07 3.28 -0.31
CA LYS A 65 20.29 1.94 0.29
C LYS A 65 19.09 1.54 1.16
N ASN A 66 18.61 0.31 0.97
CA ASN A 66 17.43 -0.24 1.65
C ASN A 66 16.18 0.66 1.55
N ALA A 67 16.00 1.35 0.43
CA ALA A 67 14.95 2.34 0.21
C ALA A 67 14.88 3.47 1.25
N GLY A 68 16.01 3.81 1.88
CA GLY A 68 16.06 4.78 2.97
C GLY A 68 15.47 4.28 4.29
N PHE A 69 15.06 3.02 4.39
CA PHE A 69 14.51 2.43 5.62
C PHE A 69 15.58 2.18 6.69
N SER A 70 16.79 1.81 6.28
CA SER A 70 17.89 1.47 7.18
C SER A 70 19.25 1.76 6.55
N THR A 71 20.21 2.22 7.34
CA THR A 71 21.61 2.39 6.93
C THR A 71 22.45 1.11 7.09
N GLY A 72 21.92 0.11 7.79
CA GLY A 72 22.57 -1.17 8.01
C GLY A 72 22.83 -1.96 6.72
N ASP A 73 23.63 -3.02 6.81
CA ASP A 73 24.01 -3.82 5.64
C ASP A 73 22.87 -4.66 5.07
N SER A 74 21.91 -5.03 5.92
CA SER A 74 20.69 -5.73 5.55
C SER A 74 19.53 -5.29 6.42
N THR A 75 18.32 -5.59 5.95
CA THR A 75 17.06 -5.41 6.67
C THR A 75 16.52 -6.77 7.12
N TRP A 76 15.61 -6.77 8.11
CA TRP A 76 15.03 -7.99 8.68
C TRP A 76 14.18 -8.80 7.68
N LEU A 77 13.63 -8.13 6.66
CA LEU A 77 13.08 -8.70 5.44
C LEU A 77 13.68 -7.94 4.25
N PRO A 78 13.84 -8.56 3.07
CA PRO A 78 14.37 -7.88 1.91
C PRO A 78 13.42 -6.78 1.44
N VAL A 79 13.99 -5.66 0.99
CA VAL A 79 13.25 -4.55 0.40
C VAL A 79 12.79 -4.95 -1.01
N HIS A 80 11.55 -4.58 -1.38
CA HIS A 80 11.05 -4.86 -2.72
C HIS A 80 11.91 -4.12 -3.77
N PRO A 81 12.42 -4.79 -4.83
CA PRO A 81 13.41 -4.21 -5.76
C PRO A 81 12.92 -2.98 -6.54
N ASN A 82 11.60 -2.83 -6.70
CA ASN A 82 11.00 -1.64 -7.35
C ASN A 82 11.16 -0.32 -6.57
N TYR A 83 11.76 -0.33 -5.37
CA TYR A 83 11.89 0.87 -4.54
C TYR A 83 12.64 2.01 -5.23
N GLN A 84 13.49 1.70 -6.21
CA GLN A 84 14.19 2.70 -7.02
C GLN A 84 13.23 3.60 -7.82
N GLU A 85 12.06 3.08 -8.19
CA GLU A 85 11.06 3.81 -8.98
C GLU A 85 9.81 4.15 -8.14
N LEU A 86 9.40 3.24 -7.25
CA LEU A 86 8.25 3.39 -6.38
C LEU A 86 8.73 3.72 -4.96
N ASN A 87 8.82 4.99 -4.61
CA ASN A 87 9.13 5.41 -3.24
C ASN A 87 8.48 6.76 -2.93
N LEU A 88 8.49 7.15 -1.65
CA LEU A 88 7.88 8.39 -1.20
C LEU A 88 8.52 9.62 -1.86
N LEU A 89 9.86 9.71 -1.86
CA LEU A 89 10.58 10.87 -2.39
C LEU A 89 10.22 11.12 -3.86
N THR A 90 10.31 10.10 -4.71
CA THR A 90 9.93 10.17 -6.12
C THR A 90 8.46 10.61 -6.28
N GLN A 91 7.55 10.10 -5.45
CA GLN A 91 6.13 10.50 -5.52
C GLN A 91 5.84 11.91 -4.98
N GLN A 92 6.66 12.44 -4.08
CA GLN A 92 6.55 13.82 -3.61
C GLN A 92 6.96 14.81 -4.71
N GLU A 93 7.99 14.47 -5.49
CA GLU A 93 8.50 15.29 -6.58
C GLU A 93 7.63 15.22 -7.84
N ALA A 94 7.11 14.02 -8.17
CA ALA A 94 6.30 13.80 -9.36
C ALA A 94 5.06 14.70 -9.42
N THR A 95 4.72 15.26 -10.60
CA THR A 95 3.53 16.12 -10.77
C THR A 95 2.23 15.43 -10.35
N PHE A 96 2.09 14.15 -10.69
CA PHE A 96 0.97 13.29 -10.30
C PHE A 96 1.51 12.02 -9.65
N SER A 97 0.97 11.65 -8.48
CA SER A 97 1.39 10.45 -7.76
C SER A 97 0.27 9.91 -6.87
N HIS A 98 0.37 8.65 -6.46
CA HIS A 98 -0.57 8.05 -5.51
C HIS A 98 -0.56 8.81 -4.19
N TYR A 99 0.63 9.20 -3.71
CA TYR A 99 0.80 9.99 -2.51
C TYR A 99 0.04 11.33 -2.57
N LYS A 100 0.17 12.09 -3.67
CA LYS A 100 -0.54 13.38 -3.83
C LYS A 100 -2.07 13.21 -3.93
N VAL A 101 -2.53 12.15 -4.57
CA VAL A 101 -3.95 11.78 -4.58
C VAL A 101 -4.43 11.46 -3.16
N TYR A 102 -3.66 10.68 -2.42
CA TYR A 102 -3.97 10.29 -1.04
C TYR A 102 -4.05 11.51 -0.10
N GLN A 103 -3.09 12.43 -0.18
CA GLN A 103 -3.13 13.70 0.55
C GLN A 103 -4.38 14.53 0.19
N SER A 104 -4.70 14.60 -1.10
CA SER A 104 -5.90 15.32 -1.58
C SER A 104 -7.18 14.71 -1.03
N LEU A 105 -7.25 13.37 -0.94
CA LEU A 105 -8.38 12.64 -0.37
C LEU A 105 -8.53 12.87 1.14
N ILE A 106 -7.43 12.86 1.90
CA ILE A 106 -7.46 13.19 3.34
C ILE A 106 -8.03 14.60 3.54
N LYS A 107 -7.57 15.57 2.75
CA LYS A 107 -8.10 16.94 2.80
C LYS A 107 -9.58 16.99 2.44
N LEU A 108 -10.00 16.28 1.39
CA LEU A 108 -11.40 16.22 0.96
C LEU A 108 -12.30 15.60 2.05
N ARG A 109 -11.82 14.60 2.78
CA ARG A 109 -12.55 13.94 3.88
C ARG A 109 -12.88 14.87 5.05
N GLN A 110 -12.18 15.99 5.19
CA GLN A 110 -12.48 17.00 6.20
C GLN A 110 -13.72 17.85 5.85
N SER A 111 -14.19 17.79 4.60
CA SER A 111 -15.39 18.52 4.16
C SER A 111 -16.67 18.00 4.84
N ARG A 112 -17.65 18.89 5.04
CA ARG A 112 -18.97 18.50 5.59
C ARG A 112 -19.69 17.47 4.74
N VAL A 113 -19.53 17.53 3.41
CA VAL A 113 -20.14 16.56 2.49
C VAL A 113 -19.63 15.15 2.77
N LEU A 114 -18.32 14.97 2.98
CA LEU A 114 -17.78 13.64 3.28
C LEU A 114 -17.98 13.20 4.74
N ARG A 115 -18.15 14.14 5.68
CA ARG A 115 -18.38 13.84 7.11
C ARG A 115 -19.83 13.51 7.43
N ASP A 116 -20.75 14.34 6.95
CA ASP A 116 -22.14 14.37 7.39
C ASP A 116 -23.13 14.12 6.23
N GLY A 117 -22.65 14.21 4.99
CA GLY A 117 -23.47 14.06 3.79
C GLY A 117 -23.93 12.62 3.56
N THR A 118 -25.09 12.50 2.89
CA THR A 118 -25.66 11.23 2.48
C THR A 118 -24.77 10.48 1.49
N PHE A 119 -24.93 9.18 1.38
CA PHE A 119 -24.17 8.36 0.46
C PHE A 119 -25.12 7.54 -0.41
N THR A 120 -24.88 7.54 -1.72
CA THR A 120 -25.47 6.57 -2.64
C THR A 120 -24.41 5.97 -3.54
N ALA A 121 -24.57 4.70 -3.88
CA ALA A 121 -23.70 3.98 -4.78
C ALA A 121 -24.49 3.20 -5.82
N GLN A 122 -23.94 3.12 -7.03
CA GLN A 122 -24.57 2.42 -8.15
C GLN A 122 -23.51 1.77 -9.04
N ALA A 123 -23.70 0.49 -9.36
CA ALA A 123 -22.99 -0.14 -10.47
C ALA A 123 -23.67 0.29 -11.77
N LEU A 124 -22.96 1.05 -12.61
CA LEU A 124 -23.47 1.50 -13.91
C LEU A 124 -23.36 0.38 -14.97
N ASN A 125 -22.34 -0.46 -14.84
CA ASN A 125 -22.15 -1.69 -15.59
C ASN A 125 -21.14 -2.60 -14.87
N ARG A 126 -20.67 -3.66 -15.53
CA ARG A 126 -19.72 -4.65 -14.96
C ARG A 126 -18.34 -4.07 -14.60
N GLN A 127 -17.99 -2.89 -15.09
CA GLN A 127 -16.67 -2.26 -14.96
C GLN A 127 -16.71 -0.89 -14.25
N VAL A 128 -17.89 -0.27 -14.13
CA VAL A 128 -18.04 1.09 -13.62
C VAL A 128 -18.93 1.12 -12.37
N PHE A 129 -18.33 1.56 -11.27
CA PHE A 129 -19.00 1.79 -10.00
C PHE A 129 -18.96 3.29 -9.66
N ALA A 130 -20.13 3.88 -9.43
CA ALA A 130 -20.29 5.30 -9.14
C ALA A 130 -20.68 5.51 -7.67
N ILE A 131 -20.05 6.51 -7.04
CA ILE A 131 -20.37 6.98 -5.70
C ILE A 131 -20.80 8.44 -5.78
N LYS A 132 -21.89 8.76 -5.08
CA LYS A 132 -22.32 10.13 -4.82
C LYS A 132 -22.31 10.38 -3.31
N ARG A 133 -21.76 11.54 -2.94
CA ARG A 133 -21.69 12.08 -1.58
C ARG A 133 -22.38 13.43 -1.53
#